data_AF-A0A7D7ZP03-F1
#
_entry.id   AF-A0A7D7ZP03-F1
#
_cell.length_a   1.000
_cell.length_b   1.000
_cell.length_c   1.000
_cell.angle_alpha   90.00
_cell.angle_beta   90.00
_cell.angle_gamma   90.00
#
_symmetry.space_group_name_H-M   'P 1'
#
loop_
_entity.id
_entity.type
_entity.pdbx_description
1 polymer ?
#
loop_
_entity_poly.entity_id
_entity_poly.type
_entity_poly.pdbx_seq_one_letter_code
_entity_poly.pdbx_strand_id
1 'polypeptide(L)'
;MTIDIVTTVWKENMLFESDNPNGHTLPIDTSSKYGGENKGLGPKALMLSSLAGCSGLDVVSLLKKMRAEVADFKIVVTGELTEEHPKYYHRVFYDKNK
;
A
#
# COMPACT_ATOMS: atom_id res chain seq x y z
N MET A 1 -25.60 1.52 6.27
CA MET A 1 -24.21 1.65 6.72
C MET A 1 -23.51 0.37 6.30
N THR A 2 -22.47 0.48 5.47
CA THR A 2 -21.67 -0.67 5.06
C THR A 2 -20.47 -0.74 5.99
N ILE A 3 -20.15 -1.93 6.49
CA ILE A 3 -19.00 -2.16 7.36
C ILE A 3 -18.03 -3.04 6.59
N ASP A 4 -16.85 -2.48 6.30
CA ASP A 4 -15.75 -3.24 5.73
C ASP A 4 -14.90 -3.81 6.87
N ILE A 5 -14.65 -5.11 6.82
CA ILE A 5 -13.82 -5.83 7.80
C ILE A 5 -12.65 -6.45 7.04
N VAL A 6 -11.46 -6.35 7.63
CA VAL A 6 -10.26 -7.04 7.16
C VAL A 6 -9.73 -7.95 8.25
N THR A 7 -9.53 -9.22 7.92
CA THR A 7 -8.89 -10.24 8.77
C THR A 7 -7.46 -10.46 8.29
N THR A 8 -6.50 -10.40 9.21
CA THR A 8 -5.10 -10.70 8.92
C THR A 8 -4.65 -11.86 9.78
N VAL A 9 -4.18 -12.92 9.13
CA VAL A 9 -3.84 -14.19 9.76
C VAL A 9 -2.35 -14.45 9.61
N TRP A 10 -1.67 -14.67 10.73
CA TRP A 10 -0.30 -15.17 10.72
C TRP A 10 -0.27 -16.59 10.14
N LYS A 11 0.65 -16.85 9.22
CA LYS A 11 0.79 -18.16 8.57
C LYS A 11 1.98 -18.92 9.13
N GLU A 12 3.16 -18.33 9.00
CA GLU A 12 4.43 -18.89 9.44
C GLU A 12 5.48 -17.76 9.50
N ASN A 13 6.53 -17.92 10.30
CA ASN A 13 7.65 -16.96 10.36
C ASN A 13 7.17 -15.50 10.46
N MET A 14 7.55 -14.66 9.48
CA MET A 14 7.12 -13.26 9.38
C MET A 14 6.00 -13.05 8.35
N LEU A 15 5.45 -14.13 7.79
CA LEU A 15 4.42 -14.11 6.77
C LEU A 15 3.02 -14.06 7.38
N PHE A 16 2.23 -13.10 6.90
CA PHE A 16 0.81 -12.97 7.16
C PHE A 16 0.05 -13.00 5.84
N GLU A 17 -1.20 -13.43 5.87
CA GLU A 17 -2.16 -13.24 4.79
C GLU A 17 -3.28 -12.34 5.27
N SER A 18 -3.58 -11.30 4.51
CA SER A 18 -4.65 -10.34 4.80
C SER A 18 -5.73 -10.45 3.74
N ASP A 19 -7.00 -10.51 4.14
CA ASP A 19 -8.13 -10.48 3.22
C ASP A 19 -8.53 -9.04 2.83
N ASN A 20 -9.58 -8.93 2.02
CA ASN A 20 -10.29 -7.67 1.83
C ASN A 20 -11.78 -7.93 1.57
N PRO A 21 -12.66 -6.90 1.71
CA PRO A 21 -14.10 -7.05 1.54
C PRO A 21 -14.56 -7.60 0.19
N ASN A 22 -13.72 -7.52 -0.86
CA ASN A 22 -14.03 -8.03 -2.19
C ASN A 22 -13.61 -9.49 -2.40
N GLY A 23 -13.15 -10.18 -1.34
CA GLY A 23 -12.85 -11.61 -1.37
C GLY A 23 -11.48 -11.98 -1.93
N HIS A 24 -10.57 -11.03 -2.13
CA HIS A 24 -9.17 -11.36 -2.45
C HIS A 24 -8.30 -11.38 -1.19
N THR A 25 -7.17 -12.06 -1.27
CA THR A 25 -6.14 -12.04 -0.22
C THR A 25 -4.83 -11.49 -0.76
N LEU A 26 -3.97 -11.02 0.14
CA LEU A 26 -2.61 -10.61 -0.19
C LEU A 26 -1.62 -11.04 0.91
N PRO A 27 -0.41 -11.50 0.53
CA PRO A 27 0.64 -11.80 1.48
C PRO A 27 1.33 -10.52 1.96
N ILE A 28 1.55 -10.45 3.27
CA ILE A 28 2.32 -9.41 3.94
C ILE A 28 3.52 -10.10 4.58
N ASP A 29 4.72 -9.65 4.22
CA ASP A 29 5.98 -10.24 4.70
C ASP A 29 7.03 -9.13 4.87
N THR A 30 8.24 -9.47 5.25
CA THR A 30 9.39 -8.58 5.29
C THR A 30 10.58 -9.19 4.59
N SER A 31 11.65 -8.42 4.44
CA SER A 31 12.87 -8.92 3.83
C SER A 31 13.61 -9.92 4.73
N SER A 32 14.46 -10.74 4.13
CA SER A 32 15.38 -11.63 4.85
C SER A 32 16.21 -10.94 5.92
N LYS A 33 16.61 -9.67 5.72
CA LYS A 33 17.29 -8.85 6.73
C LYS A 33 16.50 -8.71 8.05
N TYR A 34 15.18 -8.79 7.98
CA TYR A 34 14.27 -8.68 9.12
C TYR A 34 13.57 -10.01 9.45
N GLY A 35 14.13 -11.14 9.01
CA GLY A 35 13.63 -12.49 9.31
C GLY A 35 12.47 -12.98 8.44
N GLY A 36 12.10 -12.23 7.39
CA GLY A 36 11.07 -12.66 6.44
C GLY A 36 11.64 -13.37 5.22
N GLU A 37 10.77 -13.77 4.30
CA GLU A 37 11.12 -14.57 3.13
C GLU A 37 10.90 -13.83 1.82
N ASN A 38 10.57 -12.52 1.87
CA ASN A 38 10.16 -11.71 0.72
C ASN A 38 8.97 -12.32 -0.06
N LYS A 39 8.07 -13.04 0.63
CA LYS A 39 6.87 -13.67 0.03
C LYS A 39 5.69 -12.69 -0.15
N GLY A 40 5.84 -11.44 0.30
CA GLY A 40 4.79 -10.43 0.27
C GLY A 40 5.32 -9.00 0.41
N LEU A 41 4.40 -8.03 0.40
CA LEU A 41 4.77 -6.64 0.59
C LEU A 41 5.06 -6.34 2.08
N GLY A 42 6.11 -5.55 2.33
CA GLY A 42 6.39 -4.97 3.64
C GLY A 42 5.19 -4.19 4.18
N PRO A 43 4.74 -4.37 5.43
CA PRO A 43 3.57 -3.67 5.97
C PRO A 43 3.63 -2.15 5.76
N LYS A 44 4.81 -1.56 5.99
CA LYS A 44 5.05 -0.13 5.79
C LYS A 44 5.07 0.28 4.31
N ALA A 45 5.58 -0.58 3.42
CA ALA A 45 5.54 -0.30 1.98
C ALA A 45 4.10 -0.40 1.45
N LEU A 46 3.35 -1.42 1.91
CA LEU A 46 1.95 -1.63 1.60
C LEU A 46 1.08 -0.43 2.01
N MET A 47 1.37 0.21 3.14
CA MET A 47 0.70 1.45 3.56
C MET A 47 0.93 2.62 2.58
N LEU A 48 2.13 2.75 1.99
CA LEU A 48 2.38 3.77 0.97
C LEU A 48 1.66 3.42 -0.34
N SER A 49 1.62 2.14 -0.70
CA SER A 49 0.87 1.64 -1.86
C SER A 49 -0.64 1.89 -1.71
N SER A 50 -1.22 1.70 -0.52
CA SER A 50 -2.64 1.96 -0.29
C SER A 50 -2.97 3.45 -0.45
N LEU A 51 -2.12 4.35 0.06
CA LEU A 51 -2.27 5.79 -0.14
C LEU A 51 -2.20 6.19 -1.62
N ALA A 52 -1.23 5.62 -2.37
CA ALA A 52 -1.12 5.82 -3.81
C ALA A 52 -2.37 5.33 -4.54
N GLY A 53 -2.87 4.14 -4.20
CA GLY A 53 -4.07 3.54 -4.78
C GLY A 53 -5.32 4.38 -4.56
N CYS A 54 -5.59 4.80 -3.32
CA CYS A 54 -6.73 5.67 -3.00
C CYS A 54 -6.70 6.96 -3.84
N SER A 55 -5.55 7.63 -3.89
CA SER A 55 -5.38 8.85 -4.67
C SER A 55 -5.52 8.61 -6.17
N GLY A 56 -5.02 7.47 -6.67
CA GLY A 56 -5.10 7.08 -8.08
C GLY A 56 -6.53 6.85 -8.54
N LEU A 57 -7.37 6.22 -7.71
CA LEU A 57 -8.79 6.02 -8.00
C LEU A 57 -9.52 7.36 -8.19
N ASP A 58 -9.24 8.35 -7.33
CA ASP A 58 -9.82 9.69 -7.46
C ASP A 58 -9.39 10.38 -8.76
N VAL A 59 -8.10 10.30 -9.12
CA VAL A 59 -7.58 10.89 -10.35
C VAL A 59 -8.18 10.22 -11.58
N VAL A 60 -8.23 8.89 -11.62
CA VAL A 60 -8.85 8.13 -12.73
C VAL A 60 -10.33 8.49 -12.88
N SER A 61 -11.06 8.61 -11.77
CA SER A 61 -12.46 9.03 -11.76
C SER A 61 -12.63 10.43 -12.37
N LEU A 62 -11.75 11.37 -12.01
CA LEU A 62 -11.76 12.74 -12.55
C LEU A 62 -11.44 12.76 -14.05
N LEU A 63 -10.39 12.07 -14.49
CA LEU A 63 -10.00 12.00 -15.91
C LEU A 63 -11.13 11.46 -16.78
N LYS A 64 -11.82 10.42 -16.29
CA LYS A 64 -13.00 9.85 -16.96
C LYS A 64 -14.14 10.87 -17.08
N LYS A 65 -14.42 11.64 -16.01
CA LYS A 65 -15.44 12.71 -16.04
C LYS A 65 -15.08 13.82 -17.04
N MET A 66 -13.78 14.11 -17.19
CA MET A 66 -13.26 15.10 -18.12
C MET A 66 -13.15 14.60 -19.57
N ARG A 67 -13.33 13.29 -19.81
CA ARG A 67 -13.07 12.64 -21.12
C ARG A 67 -11.64 12.89 -21.62
N ALA A 68 -10.69 13.00 -20.69
CA ALA A 68 -9.29 13.17 -21.02
C ALA A 68 -8.65 11.81 -21.33
N GLU A 69 -7.92 11.72 -22.44
CA GLU A 69 -7.09 10.56 -22.76
C GLU A 69 -5.70 10.76 -22.16
N VAL A 70 -5.24 9.81 -21.36
CA VAL A 70 -3.93 9.84 -20.70
C VAL A 70 -3.18 8.56 -21.08
N ALA A 71 -2.02 8.74 -21.72
CA ALA A 71 -1.19 7.62 -22.19
C ALA A 71 -0.37 6.96 -21.06
N ASP A 72 0.05 7.74 -20.06
CA ASP A 72 0.79 7.27 -18.90
C ASP A 72 0.40 8.08 -17.65
N PHE A 73 0.20 7.38 -16.53
CA PHE A 73 -0.13 7.99 -15.25
C PHE A 73 0.51 7.18 -14.13
N LYS A 74 1.29 7.88 -13.30
CA LYS A 74 2.05 7.30 -12.20
C LYS A 74 1.98 8.20 -10.98
N ILE A 75 1.89 7.56 -9.81
CA ILE A 75 1.99 8.23 -8.51
C ILE A 75 3.20 7.66 -7.80
N VAL A 76 4.09 8.54 -7.35
CA VAL A 76 5.23 8.17 -6.51
C VAL A 76 4.97 8.66 -5.09
N VAL A 77 4.96 7.73 -4.13
CA VAL A 77 4.82 8.06 -2.71
C VAL A 77 6.14 7.83 -2.00
N THR A 78 6.61 8.85 -1.29
CA THR A 78 7.83 8.80 -0.48
C THR A 78 7.47 8.91 0.99
N GLY A 79 7.92 7.95 1.79
CA GLY A 79 7.79 7.99 3.25
C GLY A 79 9.15 8.12 3.92
N GLU A 80 9.30 9.11 4.81
CA GLU A 80 10.51 9.33 5.58
C GLU A 80 10.42 8.56 6.91
N LEU A 81 11.27 7.54 7.07
CA LEU A 81 11.31 6.69 8.25
C LEU A 81 12.15 7.31 9.37
N THR A 82 11.69 7.17 10.61
CA THR A 82 12.52 7.48 11.78
C THR A 82 13.69 6.50 11.94
N GLU A 83 14.77 6.97 12.56
CA GLU A 83 15.95 6.13 12.81
C GLU A 83 15.79 5.23 14.02
N GLU A 84 15.15 5.73 15.08
CA GLU A 84 14.97 5.00 16.33
C GLU A 84 13.74 4.10 16.33
N HIS A 85 13.83 3.02 17.10
CA HIS A 85 12.71 2.11 17.30
C HIS A 85 11.71 2.67 18.32
N PRO A 86 10.39 2.49 18.10
CA PRO A 86 9.77 1.87 16.91
C PRO A 86 9.86 2.77 15.67
N LYS A 87 10.29 2.21 14.53
CA LYS A 87 10.39 2.96 13.27
C LYS A 87 9.03 3.19 12.63
N TYR A 88 8.65 4.45 12.46
CA TYR A 88 7.43 4.89 11.78
C TYR A 88 7.75 5.93 10.69
N TYR A 89 6.80 6.21 9.80
CA TYR A 89 6.94 7.32 8.86
C TYR A 89 6.60 8.63 9.56
N HIS A 90 7.58 9.51 9.75
CA HIS A 90 7.32 10.82 10.36
C HIS A 90 6.74 11.82 9.35
N ARG A 91 7.01 11.63 8.06
CA ARG A 91 6.40 12.37 6.95
C ARG A 91 6.16 11.45 5.75
N VAL A 92 5.07 11.71 5.04
CA VAL A 92 4.71 11.03 3.78
C VAL A 92 4.32 12.10 2.77
N PHE A 93 4.92 12.05 1.59
CA PHE A 93 4.64 12.97 0.48
C PHE A 93 4.31 12.16 -0.78
N TYR A 94 3.37 12.66 -1.58
CA TYR A 94 3.05 12.07 -2.88
C TYR A 94 3.39 13.06 -4.00
N ASP A 95 4.01 12.57 -5.06
CA ASP A 95 4.34 13.32 -6.27
C ASP A 95 3.55 12.74 -7.46
N LYS A 96 2.88 13.63 -8.21
CA LYS A 96 2.05 13.32 -9.38
C LYS A 96 2.79 13.57 -10.71
N ASN A 97 4.04 14.05 -10.67
CA ASN A 97 4.78 14.56 -11.83
C ASN A 97 6.07 13.78 -12.13
N LYS A 98 6.19 12.50 -11.72
CA LYS A 98 7.43 11.70 -11.83
C LYS A 98 7.21 10.25 -12.23
#